data_AF-A0A961T3Z0-F1
#
_entry.id   AF-A0A961T3Z0-F1
#
_cell.length_a   1.000
_cell.length_b   1.000
_cell.length_c   1.000
_cell.angle_alpha   90.00
_cell.angle_beta   90.00
_cell.angle_gamma   90.00
#
_symmetry.space_group_name_H-M   'P 1'
#
loop_
_entity.id
_entity.type
_entity.pdbx_description
1 polymer ?
#
loop_
_entity_poly.entity_id
_entity_poly.type
_entity_poly.pdbx_seq_one_letter_code
_entity_poly.pdbx_strand_id
1 'polypeptide(L)'
;MQKAAAQIIEINKNRDELRRLGEERSEKNEALTALEANAGELRNELRRREEQLQQISNKLLDAEARLEERALELDKMGRMYDEATFASSSRQIELVARETEVEKLSTDVSDLRDQRKEADRKVREMAAETKAAQDALKLEKRRASDLETRLERTISTLSDREEKLDRREKELGRLREEIKTNSGSESDLSAELSNAQEEKVKLEGEVAELTLQMSKLLEGAKGADIEKAMEKLNADRDRIEGRLKTLVDENKKLRKQVEVFERDKSDDWDEERRENALLREQINDLAAEVVNLTMALDGPDSPIRKALDETPPINGAPKAADTIVNLADRVRALQKAAATQR
;
A
#
# COMPACT_ATOMS: atom_id res chain seq x y z
N MET A 1 -67.38 -68.98 -166.19
CA MET A 1 -67.00 -69.87 -165.06
C MET A 1 -65.66 -69.47 -164.43
N GLN A 2 -64.52 -69.47 -165.15
CA GLN A 2 -63.19 -69.21 -164.55
C GLN A 2 -62.98 -67.80 -163.94
N LYS A 3 -63.52 -66.72 -164.54
CA LYS A 3 -63.42 -65.35 -163.97
C LYS A 3 -64.15 -65.16 -162.64
N ALA A 4 -65.29 -65.85 -162.45
CA ALA A 4 -66.05 -65.80 -161.20
C ALA A 4 -65.34 -66.53 -160.06
N ALA A 5 -64.65 -67.65 -160.34
CA ALA A 5 -63.86 -68.37 -159.35
C ALA A 5 -62.64 -67.58 -158.87
N ALA A 6 -61.94 -66.87 -159.76
CA ALA A 6 -60.83 -65.99 -159.40
C ALA A 6 -61.27 -64.81 -158.52
N GLN A 7 -62.40 -64.17 -158.85
CA GLN A 7 -62.98 -63.11 -158.03
C GLN A 7 -63.40 -63.60 -156.63
N ILE A 8 -63.94 -64.82 -156.51
CA ILE A 8 -64.27 -65.41 -155.20
C ILE A 8 -63.00 -65.64 -154.37
N ILE A 9 -61.91 -66.10 -154.98
CA ILE A 9 -60.63 -66.28 -154.29
C ILE A 9 -60.05 -64.94 -153.82
N GLU A 10 -60.10 -63.89 -154.65
CA GLU A 10 -59.68 -62.53 -154.26
C GLU A 10 -60.56 -61.94 -153.16
N ILE A 11 -61.89 -62.12 -153.23
CA ILE A 11 -62.81 -61.71 -152.17
C ILE A 11 -62.51 -62.44 -150.86
N ASN A 12 -62.19 -63.74 -150.92
CA ASN A 12 -61.81 -64.51 -149.72
C ASN A 12 -60.47 -64.05 -149.15
N LYS A 13 -59.45 -63.80 -149.99
CA LYS A 13 -58.17 -63.21 -149.54
C LYS A 13 -58.37 -61.84 -148.89
N ASN A 14 -59.13 -60.96 -149.53
CA ASN A 14 -59.46 -59.65 -148.97
C ASN A 14 -60.27 -59.77 -147.68
N ARG A 15 -61.15 -60.78 -147.56
CA ARG A 15 -61.90 -61.05 -146.33
C ARG A 15 -61.00 -61.56 -145.20
N ASP A 16 -60.03 -62.41 -145.52
CA ASP A 16 -59.04 -62.91 -144.55
C ASP A 16 -58.08 -61.79 -144.12
N GLU A 17 -57.66 -60.91 -145.04
CA GLU A 17 -56.89 -59.70 -144.73
C GLU A 17 -57.69 -58.71 -143.87
N LEU A 18 -58.97 -58.47 -144.18
CA LEU A 18 -59.86 -57.66 -143.35
C LEU A 18 -60.06 -58.26 -141.95
N ARG A 19 -60.16 -59.59 -141.86
CA ARG A 19 -60.25 -60.29 -140.59
C ARG A 19 -58.97 -60.11 -139.77
N ARG A 20 -57.80 -60.32 -140.39
CA ARG A 20 -56.49 -60.10 -139.73
C ARG A 20 -56.30 -58.66 -139.27
N LEU A 21 -56.63 -57.68 -140.11
CA LEU A 21 -56.59 -56.26 -139.72
C LEU A 21 -57.60 -55.94 -138.61
N GLY A 22 -58.75 -56.62 -138.59
CA GLY A 22 -59.73 -56.53 -137.52
C GLY A 22 -59.20 -57.09 -136.19
N GLU A 23 -58.55 -58.25 -136.21
CA GLU A 23 -57.88 -58.87 -135.06
C GLU A 23 -56.73 -57.97 -134.56
N GLU A 24 -55.83 -57.52 -135.44
CA GLU A 24 -54.74 -56.60 -135.09
C GLU A 24 -55.26 -55.26 -134.53
N ARG A 25 -56.40 -54.75 -135.03
CA ARG A 25 -57.05 -53.55 -134.48
C ARG A 25 -57.66 -53.82 -133.11
N SER A 26 -58.26 -55.00 -132.89
CA SER A 26 -58.79 -55.40 -131.59
C SER A 26 -57.67 -55.50 -130.56
N GLU A 27 -56.58 -56.20 -130.88
CA GLU A 27 -55.40 -56.33 -130.01
C GLU A 27 -54.79 -54.96 -129.68
N LYS A 28 -54.66 -54.06 -130.65
CA LYS A 28 -54.19 -52.69 -130.41
C LYS A 28 -55.15 -51.88 -129.55
N ASN A 29 -56.45 -52.02 -129.73
CA ASN A 29 -57.45 -51.36 -128.89
C ASN A 29 -57.38 -51.89 -127.45
N GLU A 30 -57.25 -53.20 -127.26
CA GLU A 30 -57.06 -53.80 -125.92
C GLU A 30 -55.78 -53.28 -125.27
N ALA A 31 -54.66 -53.25 -126.00
CA ALA A 31 -53.40 -52.68 -125.50
C ALA A 31 -53.53 -51.19 -125.15
N LEU A 32 -54.25 -50.39 -125.96
CA LEU A 32 -54.53 -48.99 -125.66
C LEU A 32 -55.36 -48.85 -124.38
N THR A 33 -56.42 -49.64 -124.21
CA THR A 33 -57.24 -49.59 -122.98
C THR A 33 -56.44 -49.99 -121.74
N ALA A 34 -55.54 -50.96 -121.85
CA ALA A 34 -54.65 -51.34 -120.74
C ALA A 34 -53.65 -50.21 -120.41
N LEU A 35 -53.07 -49.57 -121.43
CA LEU A 35 -52.18 -48.41 -121.23
C LEU A 35 -52.93 -47.22 -120.63
N GLU A 36 -54.17 -46.96 -121.06
CA GLU A 36 -55.02 -45.90 -120.50
C GLU A 36 -55.38 -46.19 -119.04
N ALA A 37 -55.70 -47.44 -118.69
CA ALA A 37 -55.93 -47.87 -117.31
C ALA A 37 -54.68 -47.65 -116.45
N ASN A 38 -53.52 -48.14 -116.91
CA ASN A 38 -52.24 -47.96 -116.22
C ASN A 38 -51.88 -46.48 -116.06
N ALA A 39 -52.12 -45.64 -117.07
CA ALA A 39 -51.92 -44.20 -116.98
C ALA A 39 -52.86 -43.55 -115.95
N GLY A 40 -54.10 -44.03 -115.84
CA GLY A 40 -55.06 -43.60 -114.81
C GLY A 40 -54.60 -43.99 -113.40
N GLU A 41 -54.13 -45.22 -113.21
CA GLU A 41 -53.59 -45.69 -111.94
C GLU A 41 -52.36 -44.88 -111.51
N LEU A 42 -51.39 -44.69 -112.41
CA LEU A 42 -50.19 -43.88 -112.15
C LEU A 42 -50.53 -42.42 -111.80
N ARG A 43 -51.52 -41.82 -112.46
CA ARG A 43 -52.00 -40.46 -112.11
C ARG A 43 -52.60 -40.41 -110.71
N ASN A 44 -53.37 -41.44 -110.32
CA ASN A 44 -53.94 -41.53 -108.98
C ASN A 44 -52.86 -41.74 -107.91
N GLU A 45 -51.85 -42.56 -108.19
CA GLU A 45 -50.71 -42.74 -107.28
C GLU A 45 -49.89 -41.46 -107.13
N LEU A 46 -49.62 -40.75 -108.24
CA LEU A 46 -48.92 -39.48 -108.22
C LEU A 46 -49.68 -38.47 -107.35
N ARG A 47 -50.99 -38.34 -107.55
CA ARG A 47 -51.85 -37.46 -106.74
C ARG A 47 -51.82 -37.83 -105.25
N ARG A 48 -51.89 -39.12 -104.92
CA ARG A 48 -51.78 -39.58 -103.52
C ARG A 48 -50.43 -39.22 -102.90
N ARG A 49 -49.33 -39.38 -103.65
CA ARG A 49 -48.00 -38.99 -103.18
C ARG A 49 -47.86 -37.48 -103.02
N GLU A 50 -48.42 -36.68 -103.94
CA GLU A 50 -48.47 -35.22 -103.83
C GLU A 50 -49.23 -34.78 -102.57
N GLU A 51 -50.39 -35.39 -102.30
CA GLU A 51 -51.16 -35.13 -101.07
C GLU A 51 -50.37 -35.52 -99.81
N GLN A 52 -49.66 -36.66 -99.82
CA GLN A 52 -48.80 -37.08 -98.71
C GLN A 52 -47.60 -36.14 -98.51
N LEU A 53 -46.94 -35.71 -99.59
CA LEU A 53 -45.83 -34.76 -99.54
C LEU A 53 -46.30 -33.42 -98.97
N GLN A 54 -47.48 -32.94 -99.37
CA GLN A 54 -48.04 -31.72 -98.81
C GLN A 54 -48.34 -31.86 -97.31
N GLN A 55 -48.90 -32.99 -96.89
CA GLN A 55 -49.16 -33.24 -95.46
C GLN A 55 -47.88 -33.30 -94.64
N ILE A 56 -46.83 -33.96 -95.15
CA ILE A 56 -45.53 -34.04 -94.47
C ILE A 56 -44.85 -32.67 -94.46
N SER A 57 -44.92 -31.92 -95.56
CA SER A 57 -44.38 -30.56 -95.64
C SER A 57 -45.04 -29.63 -94.62
N ASN A 58 -46.37 -29.66 -94.49
CA ASN A 58 -47.07 -28.87 -93.47
C ASN A 58 -46.66 -29.29 -92.05
N LYS A 59 -46.56 -30.60 -91.78
CA LYS A 59 -46.10 -31.11 -90.47
C LYS A 59 -44.65 -30.70 -90.16
N LEU A 60 -43.79 -30.64 -91.18
CA LEU A 60 -42.42 -30.18 -91.05
C LEU A 60 -42.38 -28.69 -90.68
N LEU A 61 -43.13 -27.85 -91.40
CA LEU A 61 -43.25 -26.42 -91.08
C LEU A 61 -43.78 -26.18 -89.66
N ASP A 62 -44.81 -26.93 -89.24
CA ASP A 62 -45.33 -26.85 -87.88
C ASP A 62 -44.29 -27.27 -86.83
N ALA A 63 -43.47 -28.28 -87.14
CA ALA A 63 -42.40 -28.74 -86.26
C ALA A 63 -41.25 -27.72 -86.18
N GLU A 64 -40.86 -27.12 -87.30
CA GLU A 64 -39.87 -26.05 -87.38
C GLU A 64 -40.31 -24.84 -86.56
N ALA A 65 -41.56 -24.38 -86.70
CA ALA A 65 -42.11 -23.28 -85.91
C ALA A 65 -42.07 -23.57 -84.40
N ARG A 66 -42.39 -24.80 -83.97
CA ARG A 66 -42.32 -25.22 -82.56
C ARG A 66 -40.88 -25.29 -82.05
N LEU A 67 -39.91 -25.65 -82.90
CA LEU A 67 -38.50 -25.66 -82.53
C LEU A 67 -37.97 -24.24 -82.35
N GLU A 68 -38.39 -23.30 -83.21
CA GLU A 68 -38.06 -21.88 -83.06
C GLU A 68 -38.64 -21.30 -81.77
N GLU A 69 -39.91 -21.59 -81.46
CA GLU A 69 -40.54 -21.16 -80.20
C GLU A 69 -39.76 -21.66 -78.97
N ARG A 70 -39.42 -22.96 -78.95
CA ARG A 70 -38.60 -23.54 -77.87
C ARG A 70 -37.20 -22.95 -77.80
N ALA A 71 -36.58 -22.63 -78.95
CA ALA A 71 -35.28 -21.99 -78.98
C ALA A 71 -35.31 -20.60 -78.33
N LEU A 72 -36.38 -19.82 -78.58
CA LEU A 72 -36.60 -18.53 -77.94
C LEU A 72 -36.87 -18.66 -76.43
N GLU A 73 -37.63 -19.67 -76.02
CA GLU A 73 -37.85 -19.96 -74.60
C GLU A 73 -36.55 -20.34 -73.89
N LEU A 74 -35.71 -21.17 -74.52
CA LEU A 74 -34.40 -21.54 -74.00
C LEU A 74 -33.47 -20.33 -73.88
N ASP A 75 -33.44 -19.44 -74.86
CA ASP A 75 -32.66 -18.20 -74.78
C ASP A 75 -33.15 -17.30 -73.64
N LYS A 76 -34.47 -17.16 -73.49
CA LYS A 76 -35.07 -16.39 -72.39
C LYS A 76 -34.73 -16.99 -71.03
N MET A 77 -34.84 -18.31 -70.88
CA MET A 77 -34.48 -19.00 -69.64
C MET A 77 -32.98 -18.86 -69.37
N GLY A 78 -32.13 -18.97 -70.40
CA GLY A 78 -30.69 -18.73 -70.30
C GLY A 78 -30.36 -17.36 -69.72
N ARG A 79 -30.95 -16.29 -70.27
CA ARG A 79 -30.77 -14.92 -69.75
C ARG A 79 -31.23 -14.78 -68.29
N MET A 80 -32.35 -15.41 -67.93
CA MET A 80 -32.84 -15.40 -66.55
C MET A 80 -31.90 -16.15 -65.59
N TYR A 81 -31.30 -17.26 -66.03
CA TYR A 81 -30.30 -17.99 -65.26
C TYR A 81 -29.02 -17.18 -65.07
N ASP A 82 -28.55 -16.50 -66.11
CA ASP A 82 -27.37 -15.64 -66.03
C ASP A 82 -27.60 -14.46 -65.07
N GLU A 83 -28.74 -13.79 -65.17
CA GLU A 83 -29.16 -12.72 -64.27
C GLU A 83 -29.24 -13.21 -62.81
N ALA A 84 -29.89 -14.36 -62.58
CA ALA A 84 -29.99 -14.95 -61.25
C ALA A 84 -28.63 -15.37 -60.69
N THR A 85 -27.75 -15.90 -61.53
CA THR A 85 -26.38 -16.27 -61.16
C THR A 85 -25.58 -15.03 -60.79
N PHE A 86 -25.64 -13.97 -61.59
CA PHE A 86 -24.97 -12.70 -61.29
C PHE A 86 -25.49 -12.07 -60.00
N ALA A 87 -26.82 -12.03 -59.80
CA ALA A 87 -27.42 -11.53 -58.58
C ALA A 87 -27.01 -12.36 -57.34
N SER A 88 -26.91 -13.67 -57.49
CA SER A 88 -26.42 -14.56 -56.43
C SER A 88 -24.95 -14.28 -56.08
N SER A 89 -24.08 -14.16 -57.10
CA SER A 89 -22.67 -13.80 -56.89
C SER A 89 -22.51 -12.42 -56.26
N SER A 90 -23.31 -11.43 -56.68
CA SER A 90 -23.33 -10.10 -56.05
C SER A 90 -23.73 -10.17 -54.58
N ARG A 91 -24.80 -10.91 -54.25
CA ARG A 91 -25.21 -11.14 -52.85
C ARG A 91 -24.13 -11.87 -52.05
N GLN A 92 -23.42 -12.83 -52.66
CA GLN A 92 -22.32 -13.52 -52.00
C GLN A 92 -21.16 -12.56 -51.67
N ILE A 93 -20.81 -11.66 -52.58
CA ILE A 93 -19.80 -10.62 -52.34
C ILE A 93 -20.25 -9.69 -51.20
N GLU A 94 -21.52 -9.27 -51.20
CA GLU A 94 -22.06 -8.43 -50.12
C GLU A 94 -22.07 -9.15 -48.78
N LEU A 95 -22.44 -10.44 -48.73
CA LEU A 95 -22.39 -11.25 -47.51
C LEU A 95 -20.97 -11.35 -46.97
N VAL A 96 -19.98 -11.65 -47.81
CA VAL A 96 -18.57 -11.70 -47.40
C VAL A 96 -18.12 -10.32 -46.90
N ALA A 97 -18.51 -9.23 -47.56
CA ALA A 97 -18.20 -7.89 -47.09
C ALA A 97 -18.81 -7.61 -45.70
N ARG A 98 -20.07 -7.99 -45.47
CA ARG A 98 -20.73 -7.87 -44.16
C ARG A 98 -20.10 -8.77 -43.10
N GLU A 99 -19.69 -9.97 -43.44
CA GLU A 99 -18.95 -10.87 -42.54
C GLU A 99 -17.63 -10.22 -42.10
N THR A 100 -16.86 -9.63 -43.01
CA THR A 100 -15.63 -8.91 -42.65
C THR A 100 -15.88 -7.66 -41.78
N GLU A 101 -17.01 -6.98 -41.97
CA GLU A 101 -17.42 -5.85 -41.13
C GLU A 101 -17.78 -6.32 -39.71
N VAL A 102 -18.53 -7.42 -39.61
CA VAL A 102 -18.87 -8.04 -38.32
C VAL A 102 -17.62 -8.54 -37.59
N GLU A 103 -16.65 -9.14 -38.30
CA GLU A 103 -15.38 -9.55 -37.71
C GLU A 103 -14.60 -8.36 -37.14
N LYS A 104 -14.50 -7.25 -37.88
CA LYS A 104 -13.87 -6.01 -37.39
C LYS A 104 -14.58 -5.44 -36.17
N LEU A 105 -15.90 -5.37 -36.20
CA LEU A 105 -16.67 -4.91 -35.03
C LEU A 105 -16.49 -5.86 -33.83
N SER A 106 -16.36 -7.17 -34.08
CA SER A 106 -16.08 -8.15 -33.02
C SER A 106 -14.70 -7.95 -32.41
N THR A 107 -13.67 -7.67 -33.21
CA THR A 107 -12.33 -7.34 -32.70
C THR A 107 -12.36 -6.05 -31.89
N ASP A 108 -13.02 -5.00 -32.39
CA ASP A 108 -13.13 -3.71 -31.70
C ASP A 108 -13.86 -3.86 -30.35
N VAL A 109 -14.93 -4.67 -30.29
CA VAL A 109 -15.64 -4.96 -29.04
C VAL A 109 -14.76 -5.74 -28.06
N SER A 110 -13.90 -6.65 -28.53
CA SER A 110 -12.94 -7.35 -27.68
C SER A 110 -11.91 -6.38 -27.11
N ASP A 111 -11.33 -5.53 -27.95
CA ASP A 111 -10.34 -4.54 -27.54
C ASP A 111 -10.93 -3.53 -26.54
N LEU A 112 -12.14 -3.03 -26.78
CA LEU A 112 -12.85 -2.16 -25.84
C LEU A 112 -13.16 -2.85 -24.51
N ARG A 113 -13.48 -4.16 -24.52
CA ARG A 113 -13.67 -4.93 -23.29
C ARG A 113 -12.38 -5.05 -22.49
N ASP A 114 -11.25 -5.27 -23.15
CA ASP A 114 -9.96 -5.37 -22.49
C ASP A 114 -9.46 -4.01 -21.99
N GLN A 115 -9.67 -2.94 -22.75
CA GLN A 115 -9.45 -1.57 -22.28
C GLN A 115 -10.32 -1.23 -21.05
N ARG A 116 -11.58 -1.66 -21.03
CA ARG A 116 -12.45 -1.47 -19.88
C ARG A 116 -11.93 -2.25 -18.66
N LYS A 117 -11.53 -3.52 -18.81
CA LYS A 117 -10.95 -4.30 -17.70
C LYS A 117 -9.69 -3.64 -17.16
N GLU A 118 -8.83 -3.12 -18.04
CA GLU A 118 -7.60 -2.42 -17.66
C GLU A 118 -7.91 -1.12 -16.92
N ALA A 119 -8.88 -0.33 -17.39
CA ALA A 119 -9.35 0.87 -16.70
C ALA A 119 -9.94 0.53 -15.32
N ASP A 120 -10.77 -0.51 -15.22
CA ASP A 120 -11.34 -0.98 -13.96
C ASP A 120 -10.24 -1.46 -12.99
N ARG A 121 -9.18 -2.11 -13.49
CA ARG A 121 -8.00 -2.49 -12.69
C ARG A 121 -7.29 -1.25 -12.14
N LYS A 122 -6.98 -0.27 -13.00
CA LYS A 122 -6.34 0.99 -12.59
C LYS A 122 -7.18 1.75 -11.57
N VAL A 123 -8.50 1.81 -11.74
CA VAL A 123 -9.40 2.45 -10.76
C VAL A 123 -9.33 1.74 -9.41
N ARG A 124 -9.28 0.40 -9.38
CA ARG A 124 -9.13 -0.35 -8.12
C ARG A 124 -7.78 -0.14 -7.46
N GLU A 125 -6.70 -0.09 -8.23
CA GLU A 125 -5.34 0.20 -7.74
C GLU A 125 -5.29 1.61 -7.14
N MET A 126 -5.76 2.63 -7.86
CA MET A 126 -5.85 4.00 -7.35
C MET A 126 -6.76 4.11 -6.10
N ALA A 127 -7.87 3.37 -6.06
CA ALA A 127 -8.73 3.33 -4.87
C ALA A 127 -8.03 2.67 -3.66
N ALA A 128 -7.22 1.64 -3.88
CA ALA A 128 -6.43 1.01 -2.83
C ALA A 128 -5.30 1.94 -2.35
N GLU A 129 -4.59 2.61 -3.26
CA GLU A 129 -3.53 3.58 -2.94
C GLU A 129 -4.08 4.79 -2.19
N THR A 130 -5.21 5.35 -2.63
CA THR A 130 -5.86 6.48 -1.93
C THR A 130 -6.31 6.09 -0.53
N LYS A 131 -6.85 4.87 -0.34
CA LYS A 131 -7.17 4.35 1.00
C LYS A 131 -5.93 4.19 1.87
N ALA A 132 -4.86 3.60 1.33
CA ALA A 132 -3.60 3.45 2.05
C ALA A 132 -3.00 4.81 2.46
N ALA A 133 -3.01 5.79 1.56
CA ALA A 133 -2.55 7.15 1.83
C ALA A 133 -3.41 7.85 2.90
N GLN A 134 -4.74 7.65 2.87
CA GLN A 134 -5.64 8.17 3.90
C GLN A 134 -5.35 7.56 5.28
N ASP A 135 -5.11 6.25 5.35
CA ASP A 135 -4.83 5.57 6.61
C ASP A 135 -3.43 5.95 7.15
N ALA A 136 -2.44 6.12 6.27
CA ALA A 136 -1.13 6.69 6.64
C ALA A 136 -1.26 8.11 7.18
N LEU A 137 -2.05 8.97 6.52
CA LEU A 137 -2.31 10.33 6.98
C LEU A 137 -3.00 10.35 8.36
N LYS A 138 -3.95 9.45 8.62
CA LYS A 138 -4.58 9.33 9.95
C LYS A 138 -3.56 8.92 11.01
N LEU A 139 -2.66 8.00 10.69
CA LEU A 139 -1.61 7.58 11.61
C LEU A 139 -0.65 8.72 11.93
N GLU A 140 -0.18 9.46 10.91
CA GLU A 140 0.68 10.63 11.12
C GLU A 140 -0.02 11.74 11.90
N LYS A 141 -1.31 11.99 11.66
CA LYS A 141 -2.10 12.94 12.47
C LYS A 141 -2.18 12.53 13.94
N ARG A 142 -2.34 11.23 14.23
CA ARG A 142 -2.33 10.72 15.61
C ARG A 142 -0.96 10.88 16.26
N ARG A 143 0.12 10.56 15.54
CA ARG A 143 1.49 10.77 16.01
C ARG A 143 1.76 12.25 16.29
N ALA A 144 1.30 13.15 15.42
CA ALA A 144 1.41 14.59 15.62
C ALA A 144 0.69 15.03 16.89
N SER A 145 -0.57 14.61 17.10
CA SER A 145 -1.30 14.93 18.33
C SER A 145 -0.62 14.34 19.59
N ASP A 146 -0.06 13.13 19.50
CA ASP A 146 0.67 12.52 20.62
C ASP A 146 1.95 13.31 20.95
N LEU A 147 2.65 13.83 19.93
CA LEU A 147 3.81 14.71 20.11
C LEU A 147 3.42 16.07 20.67
N GLU A 148 2.31 16.67 20.23
CA GLU A 148 1.76 17.92 20.77
C GLU A 148 1.45 17.79 22.27
N THR A 149 0.77 16.71 22.68
CA THR A 149 0.48 16.48 24.11
C THR A 149 1.74 16.25 24.95
N ARG A 150 2.77 15.62 24.39
CA ARG A 150 4.07 15.48 25.06
C ARG A 150 4.77 16.84 25.18
N LEU A 151 4.75 17.66 24.13
CA LEU A 151 5.31 19.00 24.13
C LEU A 151 4.65 19.85 25.23
N GLU A 152 3.32 19.85 25.30
CA GLU A 152 2.55 20.58 26.31
C GLU A 152 2.91 20.14 27.74
N ARG A 153 3.06 18.83 27.97
CA ARG A 153 3.55 18.31 29.26
C ARG A 153 4.98 18.78 29.56
N THR A 154 5.89 18.75 28.57
CA THR A 154 7.26 19.23 28.79
C THR A 154 7.33 20.72 29.06
N ILE A 155 6.47 21.52 28.42
CA ILE A 155 6.35 22.96 28.68
C ILE A 155 5.83 23.20 30.10
N SER A 156 4.78 22.49 30.54
CA SER A 156 4.27 22.59 31.91
C SER A 156 5.35 22.23 32.94
N THR A 157 6.07 21.12 32.74
CA THR A 157 7.14 20.70 33.66
C THR A 157 8.35 21.64 33.65
N LEU A 158 8.67 22.27 32.53
CA LEU A 158 9.66 23.35 32.46
C LEU A 158 9.20 24.54 33.28
N SER A 159 7.96 25.01 33.10
CA SER A 159 7.38 26.11 33.87
C SER A 159 7.40 25.83 35.38
N ASP A 160 7.00 24.63 35.81
CA ASP A 160 7.05 24.23 37.22
C ASP A 160 8.49 24.25 37.79
N ARG A 161 9.48 23.90 36.96
CA ARG A 161 10.90 23.94 37.34
C ARG A 161 11.46 25.36 37.35
N GLU A 162 11.09 26.19 36.38
CA GLU A 162 11.42 27.61 36.36
C GLU A 162 10.85 28.29 37.61
N GLU A 163 9.59 28.03 37.99
CA GLU A 163 9.03 28.55 39.24
C GLU A 163 9.78 28.08 40.48
N LYS A 164 10.20 26.81 40.53
CA LYS A 164 11.00 26.28 41.64
C LYS A 164 12.38 26.92 41.70
N LEU A 165 13.03 27.13 40.55
CA LEU A 165 14.30 27.84 40.45
C LEU A 165 14.14 29.28 40.90
N ASP A 166 13.11 30.00 40.44
CA ASP A 166 12.78 31.36 40.87
C ASP A 166 12.61 31.45 42.40
N ARG A 167 11.94 30.48 43.02
CA ARG A 167 11.78 30.42 44.49
C ARG A 167 13.14 30.18 45.16
N ARG A 168 13.94 29.24 44.66
CA ARG A 168 15.28 28.95 45.18
C ARG A 168 16.23 30.13 45.01
N GLU A 169 16.16 30.87 43.91
CA GLU A 169 16.95 32.08 43.70
C GLU A 169 16.54 33.19 44.67
N LYS A 170 15.23 33.37 44.91
CA LYS A 170 14.74 34.30 45.95
C LYS A 170 15.19 33.89 47.35
N GLU A 171 15.15 32.59 47.68
CA GLU A 171 15.65 32.06 48.96
C GLU A 171 17.17 32.23 49.09
N LEU A 172 17.95 31.90 48.06
CA LEU A 172 19.39 32.14 48.02
C LEU A 172 19.71 33.63 48.16
N GLY A 173 18.92 34.51 47.54
CA GLY A 173 19.01 35.95 47.71
C GLY A 173 18.77 36.39 49.15
N ARG A 174 17.74 35.87 49.81
CA ARG A 174 17.46 36.12 51.23
C ARG A 174 18.56 35.60 52.14
N LEU A 175 19.01 34.36 51.94
CA LEU A 175 20.10 33.76 52.71
C LEU A 175 21.41 34.52 52.53
N ARG A 176 21.71 35.02 51.32
CA ARG A 176 22.87 35.88 51.09
C ARG A 176 22.77 37.19 51.87
N GLU A 177 21.60 37.82 51.91
CA GLU A 177 21.39 39.02 52.72
C GLU A 177 21.45 38.71 54.23
N GLU A 178 20.89 37.58 54.66
CA GLU A 178 20.95 37.14 56.06
C GLU A 178 22.38 36.81 56.50
N ILE A 179 23.17 36.13 55.66
CA ILE A 179 24.60 35.91 55.88
C ILE A 179 25.32 37.25 55.96
N LYS A 180 24.99 38.21 55.09
CA LYS A 180 25.59 39.54 55.13
C LYS A 180 25.23 40.27 56.42
N THR A 181 23.98 40.25 56.86
CA THR A 181 23.57 40.87 58.14
C THR A 181 24.20 40.15 59.33
N ASN A 182 24.26 38.81 59.32
CA ASN A 182 24.89 38.02 60.36
C ASN A 182 26.41 38.19 60.38
N SER A 183 27.06 38.36 59.23
CA SER A 183 28.49 38.70 59.18
C SER A 183 28.74 40.13 59.66
N GLY A 184 27.82 41.05 59.42
CA GLY A 184 27.85 42.39 59.98
C GLY A 184 27.73 42.35 61.51
N SER A 185 26.74 41.64 62.03
CA SER A 185 26.56 41.47 63.47
C SER A 185 27.68 40.64 64.11
N GLU A 186 28.25 39.65 63.42
CA GLU A 186 29.44 38.92 63.86
C GLU A 186 30.67 39.84 63.90
N SER A 187 30.82 40.75 62.93
CA SER A 187 31.88 41.76 62.95
C SER A 187 31.69 42.76 64.09
N ASP A 188 30.44 43.18 64.35
CA ASP A 188 30.10 44.10 65.44
C ASP A 188 30.32 43.41 66.79
N LEU A 189 29.85 42.17 66.96
CA LEU A 189 30.07 41.35 68.15
C LEU A 189 31.55 41.00 68.34
N SER A 190 32.32 40.80 67.26
CA SER A 190 33.75 40.58 67.34
C SER A 190 34.50 41.84 67.76
N ALA A 191 34.10 43.00 67.25
CA ALA A 191 34.61 44.29 67.71
C ALA A 191 34.26 44.55 69.18
N GLU A 192 33.03 44.23 69.59
CA GLU A 192 32.57 44.36 70.97
C GLU A 192 33.27 43.36 71.91
N LEU A 193 33.51 42.12 71.46
CA LEU A 193 34.31 41.14 72.18
C LEU A 193 35.76 41.61 72.31
N SER A 194 36.36 42.18 71.26
CA SER A 194 37.71 42.74 71.31
C SER A 194 37.79 43.90 72.30
N ASN A 195 36.81 44.81 72.28
CA ASN A 195 36.72 45.91 73.25
C ASN A 195 36.54 45.39 74.67
N ALA A 196 35.68 44.40 74.88
CA ALA A 196 35.49 43.75 76.19
C ALA A 196 36.75 43.01 76.64
N GLN A 197 37.51 42.40 75.72
CA GLN A 197 38.80 41.76 76.01
C GLN A 197 39.86 42.81 76.38
N GLU A 198 39.90 43.96 75.70
CA GLU A 198 40.76 45.09 76.06
C GLU A 198 40.39 45.68 77.43
N GLU A 199 39.10 45.89 77.69
CA GLU A 199 38.62 46.34 79.00
C GLU A 199 38.95 45.30 80.08
N LYS A 200 38.79 44.01 79.80
CA LYS A 200 39.19 42.94 80.71
C LYS A 200 40.68 43.00 80.99
N VAL A 201 41.53 43.18 79.98
CA VAL A 201 42.99 43.30 80.16
C VAL A 201 43.35 44.56 80.96
N LYS A 202 42.66 45.69 80.72
CA LYS A 202 42.81 46.91 81.52
C LYS A 202 42.42 46.68 82.97
N LEU A 203 41.25 46.08 83.22
CA LEU A 203 40.77 45.74 84.55
C LEU A 203 41.66 44.68 85.23
N GLU A 204 42.19 43.70 84.50
CA GLU A 204 43.19 42.75 85.01
C GLU A 204 44.49 43.47 85.36
N GLY A 205 44.90 44.48 84.57
CA GLY A 205 46.01 45.37 84.86
C GLY A 205 45.77 46.24 86.11
N GLU A 206 44.59 46.85 86.23
CA GLU A 206 44.17 47.61 87.41
C GLU A 206 44.05 46.70 88.65
N VAL A 207 43.57 45.46 88.50
CA VAL A 207 43.56 44.46 89.58
C VAL A 207 44.99 44.07 89.95
N ALA A 208 45.90 43.88 88.98
CA ALA A 208 47.30 43.61 89.27
C ALA A 208 47.98 44.80 89.98
N GLU A 209 47.66 46.03 89.56
CA GLU A 209 48.18 47.26 90.17
C GLU A 209 47.61 47.49 91.56
N LEU A 210 46.31 47.28 91.77
CA LEU A 210 45.66 47.28 93.07
C LEU A 210 46.16 46.13 93.96
N THR A 211 46.49 44.97 93.40
CA THR A 211 47.11 43.85 94.13
C THR A 211 48.53 44.21 94.57
N LEU A 212 49.28 44.95 93.75
CA LEU A 212 50.60 45.47 94.10
C LEU A 212 50.53 46.60 95.13
N GLN A 213 49.50 47.45 95.07
CA GLN A 213 49.19 48.44 96.11
C GLN A 213 48.74 47.76 97.41
N MET A 214 47.97 46.67 97.32
CA MET A 214 47.55 45.85 98.45
C MET A 214 48.75 45.15 99.09
N SER A 215 49.74 44.67 98.31
CA SER A 215 50.97 44.11 98.88
C SER A 215 51.78 45.17 99.62
N LYS A 216 51.83 46.40 99.11
CA LYS A 216 52.45 47.54 99.80
C LYS A 216 51.69 47.99 101.05
N LEU A 217 50.36 47.86 101.07
CA LEU A 217 49.53 48.19 102.23
C LEU A 217 49.49 47.07 103.29
N LEU A 218 49.66 45.81 102.88
CA LEU A 218 49.76 44.63 103.76
C LEU A 218 51.14 44.51 104.43
N GLU A 219 52.16 45.25 103.97
CA GLU A 219 53.43 45.40 104.68
C GLU A 219 53.31 46.37 105.88
N GLY A 220 52.15 47.02 106.08
CA GLY A 220 52.01 48.12 107.04
C GLY A 220 50.70 48.28 107.83
N ALA A 221 49.75 47.33 107.84
CA ALA A 221 48.46 47.56 108.54
C ALA A 221 47.90 46.33 109.30
N LYS A 222 47.20 46.62 110.41
CA LYS A 222 46.76 45.66 111.45
C LYS A 222 45.37 45.06 111.14
N GLY A 223 45.29 43.73 111.14
CA GLY A 223 44.23 42.87 111.72
C GLY A 223 42.77 42.98 111.23
N ALA A 224 42.16 44.17 111.23
CA ALA A 224 40.72 44.33 111.03
C ALA A 224 40.32 44.63 109.56
N ASP A 225 41.23 45.15 108.75
CA ASP A 225 40.98 45.47 107.34
C ASP A 225 41.11 44.24 106.41
N ILE A 226 41.77 43.18 106.88
CA ILE A 226 42.03 41.95 106.12
C ILE A 226 40.75 41.12 105.94
N GLU A 227 39.86 41.12 106.92
CA GLU A 227 38.66 40.27 106.93
C GLU A 227 37.58 40.79 105.96
N LYS A 228 37.37 42.11 105.91
CA LYS A 228 36.49 42.74 104.90
C LYS A 228 37.03 42.62 103.48
N ALA A 229 38.35 42.64 103.30
CA ALA A 229 38.97 42.42 102.00
C ALA A 229 38.77 40.98 101.51
N MET A 230 38.90 40.00 102.42
CA MET A 230 38.64 38.58 102.13
C MET A 230 37.18 38.30 101.75
N GLU A 231 36.21 38.88 102.45
CA GLU A 231 34.78 38.70 102.13
C GLU A 231 34.42 39.23 100.74
N LYS A 232 34.96 40.41 100.38
CA LYS A 232 34.72 41.00 99.07
C LYS A 232 35.33 40.16 97.94
N LEU A 233 36.49 39.57 98.20
CA LEU A 233 37.22 38.74 97.25
C LEU A 233 36.55 37.37 97.03
N ASN A 234 35.96 36.78 98.07
CA ASN A 234 35.15 35.57 97.93
C ASN A 234 33.86 35.82 97.15
N ALA A 235 33.19 36.97 97.37
CA ALA A 235 32.01 37.33 96.59
C ALA A 235 32.33 37.55 95.10
N ASP A 236 33.48 38.16 94.80
CA ASP A 236 33.93 38.34 93.42
C ASP A 236 34.33 37.01 92.75
N ARG A 237 34.94 36.08 93.51
CA ARG A 237 35.25 34.72 93.03
C ARG A 237 33.98 33.93 92.69
N ASP A 238 32.98 33.92 93.56
CA ASP A 238 31.73 33.19 93.34
C ASP A 238 30.99 33.72 92.10
N ARG A 239 31.04 35.04 91.87
CA ARG A 239 30.46 35.68 90.69
C ARG A 239 31.16 35.25 89.40
N ILE A 240 32.48 35.12 89.42
CA ILE A 240 33.27 34.70 88.26
C ILE A 240 33.07 33.21 87.99
N GLU A 241 33.07 32.36 89.03
CA GLU A 241 32.79 30.92 88.89
C GLU A 241 31.38 30.68 88.31
N GLY A 242 30.38 31.47 88.70
CA GLY A 242 29.03 31.42 88.12
C GLY A 242 28.99 31.77 86.62
N ARG A 243 29.77 32.75 86.18
CA ARG A 243 29.90 33.13 84.76
C ARG A 243 30.67 32.08 83.95
N LEU A 244 31.68 31.45 84.55
CA LEU A 244 32.43 30.40 83.88
C LEU A 244 31.54 29.18 83.62
N LYS A 245 30.71 28.80 84.59
CA LYS A 245 29.83 27.64 84.49
C LYS A 245 28.76 27.80 83.40
N THR A 246 28.17 29.00 83.32
CA THR A 246 27.17 29.33 82.29
C THR A 246 27.75 29.23 80.87
N LEU A 247 28.95 29.78 80.65
CA LEU A 247 29.63 29.70 79.34
C LEU A 247 30.02 28.26 78.95
N VAL A 248 30.36 27.40 79.91
CA VAL A 248 30.68 25.98 79.65
C VAL A 248 29.45 25.19 79.23
N ASP A 249 28.31 25.41 79.89
CA ASP A 249 27.05 24.73 79.56
C ASP A 249 26.54 25.13 78.17
N GLU A 250 26.71 26.40 77.78
CA GLU A 250 26.38 26.89 76.43
C GLU A 250 27.28 26.26 75.36
N ASN A 251 28.58 26.16 75.59
CA ASN A 251 29.52 25.50 74.67
C ASN A 251 29.17 24.02 74.46
N LYS A 252 28.76 23.31 75.52
CA LYS A 252 28.35 21.90 75.44
C LYS A 252 27.06 21.74 74.63
N LYS A 253 26.14 22.70 74.70
CA LYS A 253 24.88 22.68 73.94
C LYS A 253 25.13 22.92 72.44
N LEU A 254 26.00 23.86 72.09
CA LEU A 254 26.37 24.14 70.70
C LEU A 254 27.04 22.94 70.04
N ARG A 255 27.94 22.24 70.73
CA ARG A 255 28.59 21.03 70.20
C ARG A 255 27.60 19.92 69.84
N LYS A 256 26.57 19.71 70.66
CA LYS A 256 25.53 18.70 70.37
C LYS A 256 24.68 19.06 69.15
N GLN A 257 24.43 20.34 68.90
CA GLN A 257 23.66 20.79 67.73
C GLN A 257 24.42 20.53 66.43
N VAL A 258 25.75 20.69 66.45
CA VAL A 258 26.61 20.37 65.29
C VAL A 258 26.57 18.88 64.96
N GLU A 259 26.67 18.01 65.97
CA GLU A 259 26.69 16.55 65.76
C GLU A 259 25.36 16.02 65.16
N VAL A 260 24.22 16.58 65.56
CA VAL A 260 22.91 16.23 64.99
C VAL A 260 22.83 16.68 63.52
N PHE A 261 23.30 17.89 63.22
CA PHE A 261 23.27 18.43 61.86
C PHE A 261 24.14 17.61 60.87
N GLU A 262 25.28 17.10 61.32
CA GLU A 262 26.13 16.23 60.49
C GLU A 262 25.48 14.87 60.20
N ARG A 263 24.73 14.32 61.17
CA ARG A 263 24.04 13.03 61.03
C ARG A 263 22.88 13.09 60.04
N ASP A 264 22.02 14.11 60.18
CA ASP A 264 20.88 14.32 59.28
C ASP A 264 21.35 14.49 57.83
N LYS A 265 22.48 15.19 57.62
CA LYS A 265 23.07 15.33 56.30
C LYS A 265 23.51 13.98 55.73
N SER A 266 24.17 13.12 56.52
CA SER A 266 24.62 11.81 56.00
C SER A 266 23.45 10.93 55.55
N ASP A 267 22.34 10.93 56.29
CA ASP A 267 21.18 10.09 56.01
C ASP A 267 20.48 10.52 54.71
N ASP A 268 20.39 11.84 54.43
CA ASP A 268 19.85 12.39 53.18
C ASP A 268 20.67 11.94 51.94
N TRP A 269 22.00 11.96 52.04
CA TRP A 269 22.88 11.53 50.93
C TRP A 269 22.76 10.04 50.61
N ASP A 270 22.53 9.21 51.62
CA ASP A 270 22.36 7.78 51.43
C ASP A 270 20.99 7.42 50.85
N GLU A 271 19.93 8.18 51.16
CA GLU A 271 18.62 8.02 50.54
C GLU A 271 18.65 8.41 49.05
N GLU A 272 19.23 9.56 48.71
CA GLU A 272 19.36 9.98 47.30
C GLU A 272 20.14 8.96 46.46
N ARG A 273 21.17 8.33 47.03
CA ARG A 273 21.95 7.28 46.35
C ARG A 273 21.10 6.03 46.08
N ARG A 274 20.26 5.62 47.02
CA ARG A 274 19.35 4.47 46.86
C ARG A 274 18.31 4.74 45.76
N GLU A 275 17.68 5.91 45.79
CA GLU A 275 16.69 6.28 44.76
C GLU A 275 17.32 6.36 43.36
N ASN A 276 18.53 6.92 43.24
CA ASN A 276 19.23 7.01 41.97
C ASN A 276 19.61 5.62 41.41
N ALA A 277 19.96 4.67 42.29
CA ALA A 277 20.24 3.29 41.89
C ALA A 277 18.97 2.59 41.34
N LEU A 278 17.82 2.75 42.02
CA LEU A 278 16.53 2.20 41.57
C LEU A 278 16.09 2.79 40.22
N LEU A 279 16.24 4.11 40.04
CA LEU A 279 15.90 4.77 38.77
C LEU A 279 16.78 4.23 37.62
N ARG A 280 18.08 4.01 37.87
CA ARG A 280 18.98 3.43 36.88
C ARG A 280 18.59 2.00 36.51
N GLU A 281 18.13 1.20 37.47
CA GLU A 281 17.64 -0.16 37.19
C GLU A 281 16.38 -0.13 36.31
N GLN A 282 15.39 0.69 36.65
CA GLN A 282 14.15 0.85 35.88
C GLN A 282 14.40 1.32 34.45
N ILE A 283 15.31 2.28 34.26
CA ILE A 283 15.70 2.75 32.92
C ILE A 283 16.32 1.62 32.10
N ASN A 284 17.18 0.81 32.71
CA ASN A 284 17.83 -0.30 32.04
C ASN A 284 16.85 -1.41 31.64
N ASP A 285 15.84 -1.69 32.48
CA ASP A 285 14.80 -2.68 32.17
C ASP A 285 13.86 -2.19 31.07
N LEU A 286 13.42 -0.93 31.14
CA LEU A 286 12.61 -0.32 30.09
C LEU A 286 13.35 -0.29 28.74
N ALA A 287 14.64 0.03 28.75
CA ALA A 287 15.46 0.00 27.55
C ALA A 287 15.53 -1.41 26.94
N ALA A 288 15.64 -2.45 27.78
CA ALA A 288 15.67 -3.84 27.31
C ALA A 288 14.33 -4.26 26.68
N GLU A 289 13.20 -3.86 27.25
CA GLU A 289 11.87 -4.11 26.67
C GLU A 289 11.67 -3.41 25.33
N VAL A 290 12.07 -2.13 25.23
CA VAL A 290 11.97 -1.36 23.97
C VAL A 290 12.83 -1.98 22.88
N VAL A 291 14.06 -2.40 23.20
CA VAL A 291 14.95 -3.07 22.25
C VAL A 291 14.36 -4.41 21.80
N ASN A 292 13.79 -5.21 22.73
CA ASN A 292 13.16 -6.48 22.40
C ASN A 292 11.91 -6.30 21.52
N LEU A 293 11.06 -5.31 21.81
CA LEU A 293 9.88 -4.98 21.01
C LEU A 293 10.28 -4.50 19.60
N THR A 294 11.30 -3.65 19.51
CA THR A 294 11.80 -3.13 18.22
C THR A 294 12.38 -4.27 17.38
N MET A 295 13.17 -5.15 18.00
CA MET A 295 13.70 -6.34 17.34
C MET A 295 12.58 -7.29 16.87
N ALA A 296 11.49 -7.42 17.62
CA ALA A 296 10.33 -8.23 17.20
C ALA A 296 9.58 -7.60 16.01
N LEU A 297 9.50 -6.28 15.94
CA LEU A 297 8.86 -5.54 14.84
C LEU A 297 9.68 -5.58 13.55
N ASP A 298 11.02 -5.50 13.64
CA ASP A 298 11.93 -5.51 12.49
C ASP A 298 12.06 -6.89 11.81
N GLY A 299 11.59 -7.97 12.45
CA GLY A 299 11.62 -9.32 11.89
C GLY A 299 13.01 -9.99 11.92
N PRO A 300 13.20 -11.10 11.19
CA PRO A 300 14.38 -11.97 11.33
C PRO A 300 15.71 -11.32 10.90
N ASP A 301 15.68 -10.25 10.09
CA ASP A 301 16.87 -9.56 9.56
C ASP A 301 17.24 -8.26 10.32
N SER A 302 16.66 -8.01 11.49
CA SER A 302 16.92 -6.78 12.27
C SER A 302 18.43 -6.56 12.56
N PRO A 303 18.96 -5.34 12.33
CA PRO A 303 20.34 -4.99 12.70
C PRO A 303 20.63 -5.18 14.20
N ILE A 304 19.61 -5.03 15.06
CA ILE A 304 19.71 -5.22 16.52
C ILE A 304 20.05 -6.67 16.85
N ARG A 305 19.47 -7.63 16.12
CA ARG A 305 19.72 -9.05 16.30
C ARG A 305 21.16 -9.41 15.92
N LYS A 306 21.66 -8.87 14.80
CA LYS A 306 23.07 -9.02 14.40
C LYS A 306 24.03 -8.44 15.45
N ALA A 307 23.74 -7.23 15.95
CA ALA A 307 24.55 -6.61 17.02
C ALA A 307 24.51 -7.42 18.34
N LEU A 308 23.37 -8.04 18.66
CA LEU A 308 23.24 -8.91 19.83
C LEU A 308 24.03 -10.21 19.67
N ASP A 309 24.09 -10.77 18.47
CA ASP A 309 24.85 -11.98 18.16
C ASP A 309 26.37 -11.71 18.08
N GLU A 310 26.77 -10.51 17.65
CA GLU A 310 28.16 -10.04 17.60
C GLU A 310 28.73 -9.69 18.98
N THR A 311 27.89 -9.42 19.98
CA THR A 311 28.32 -9.08 21.34
C THR A 311 28.57 -10.36 22.14
N PRO A 312 29.81 -10.76 22.46
CA PRO A 312 30.04 -11.98 23.24
C PRO A 312 29.46 -11.87 24.66
N PRO A 313 28.84 -12.93 25.21
CA PRO A 313 28.46 -12.95 26.62
C PRO A 313 29.72 -12.85 27.49
N ILE A 314 29.70 -11.97 28.49
CA ILE A 314 30.81 -11.86 29.44
C ILE A 314 30.76 -13.09 30.35
N ASN A 315 31.50 -14.13 29.97
CA ASN A 315 31.78 -15.29 30.82
C ASN A 315 33.07 -15.06 31.59
N GLY A 316 32.96 -14.55 32.82
CA GLY A 316 34.06 -14.41 33.77
C GLY A 316 33.57 -13.95 35.15
N ALA A 317 33.63 -14.86 36.13
CA ALA A 317 33.15 -14.85 37.52
C ALA A 317 33.54 -13.62 38.40
N PRO A 318 33.03 -13.44 39.64
CA PRO A 318 32.11 -14.28 40.44
C PRO A 318 30.77 -13.60 40.81
N LYS A 319 29.85 -14.44 41.30
CA LYS A 319 28.54 -14.10 41.87
C LYS A 319 28.70 -13.13 43.07
N ALA A 320 28.64 -11.84 42.81
CA ALA A 320 28.08 -10.88 43.76
C ALA A 320 26.69 -10.53 43.24
N ALA A 321 25.67 -10.95 43.97
CA ALA A 321 24.28 -10.60 43.70
C ALA A 321 24.13 -9.08 43.88
N ASP A 322 24.20 -8.32 42.77
CA ASP A 322 23.58 -6.99 42.58
C ASP A 322 24.09 -6.21 41.36
N THR A 323 24.89 -6.79 40.48
CA THR A 323 25.27 -6.10 39.23
C THR A 323 24.73 -6.84 38.02
N ILE A 324 23.43 -6.69 37.79
CA ILE A 324 22.79 -7.03 36.52
C ILE A 324 23.39 -6.06 35.48
N VAL A 325 24.40 -6.48 34.74
CA VAL A 325 24.24 -7.22 33.48
C VAL A 325 23.85 -6.23 32.39
N ASN A 326 24.75 -6.09 31.42
CA ASN A 326 24.66 -5.13 30.31
C ASN A 326 23.30 -5.25 29.59
N LEU A 327 22.94 -4.23 28.81
CA LEU A 327 21.67 -4.17 28.10
C LEU A 327 21.43 -5.42 27.21
N ALA A 328 22.47 -5.93 26.54
CA ALA A 328 22.40 -7.10 25.68
C ALA A 328 21.97 -8.38 26.43
N ASP A 329 22.54 -8.61 27.61
CA ASP A 329 22.24 -9.76 28.43
C ASP A 329 20.84 -9.68 29.08
N ARG A 330 20.37 -8.47 29.44
CA ARG A 330 18.96 -8.26 29.85
C ARG A 330 17.98 -8.57 28.71
N VAL A 331 18.28 -8.14 27.48
CA VAL A 331 17.47 -8.47 26.28
C VAL A 331 17.44 -9.99 26.05
N ARG A 332 18.58 -10.70 26.18
CA ARG A 332 18.63 -12.17 26.09
C ARG A 332 17.85 -12.85 27.20
N ALA A 333 17.89 -12.34 28.43
CA ALA A 333 17.13 -12.87 29.56
C ALA A 333 15.61 -12.73 29.32
N LEU A 334 15.17 -11.58 28.82
CA LEU A 334 13.77 -11.34 28.41
C LEU A 334 13.33 -12.29 27.28
N GLN A 335 14.18 -12.51 26.27
CA GLN A 335 13.90 -13.48 25.20
C GLN A 335 13.75 -14.91 25.73
N LYS A 336 14.64 -15.34 26.64
CA LYS A 336 14.55 -16.66 27.29
C LYS A 336 13.28 -16.82 28.13
N ALA A 337 12.91 -15.79 28.90
CA ALA A 337 11.68 -15.79 29.69
C ALA A 337 10.44 -15.88 28.79
N ALA A 338 10.39 -15.10 27.70
CA ALA A 338 9.31 -15.15 26.72
C ALA A 338 9.22 -16.48 25.97
N ALA A 339 10.35 -17.17 25.73
CA ALA A 339 10.40 -18.49 25.12
C ALA A 339 9.99 -19.63 26.06
N THR A 340 10.04 -19.42 27.38
CA THR A 340 9.65 -20.43 28.40
C THR A 340 8.15 -20.35 28.75
N GLN A 341 7.48 -19.23 28.43
CA GLN A 341 6.04 -19.01 28.64
C GLN A 341 5.16 -19.40 27.44
N ARG A 342 5.76 -19.85 26.33
CA ARG A 342 5.08 -20.46 25.18
C ARG A 342 5.29 -21.96 25.20
#